data_AF-A0AAV8WN55-F1
#
_entry.id   AF-A0AAV8WN55-F1
#
_cell.length_a   1.000
_cell.length_b   1.000
_cell.length_c   1.000
_cell.angle_alpha   90.00
_cell.angle_beta   90.00
_cell.angle_gamma   90.00
#
_symmetry.space_group_name_H-M   'P 1'
#
loop_
_entity.id
_entity.type
_entity.pdbx_description
1 polymer ?
#
loop_
_entity_poly.entity_id
_entity_poly.type
_entity_poly.pdbx_seq_one_letter_code
_entity_poly.pdbx_strand_id
1 'polypeptide(L)' 'MRGETTIGYVVNETTRAIWKYLKKEYMPLPSENMWQEIGKRYEELWNMPNCLGSIDGKHIRIQAPPNRF' A
#
# COMPACT_ATOMS: atom_id res chain seq x y z
N MET A 1 2.55 -16.42 -22.01
CA MET A 1 4.00 -16.32 -21.70
C MET A 1 4.32 -17.43 -20.69
N ARG A 2 5.44 -18.17 -20.78
CA ARG A 2 5.77 -19.17 -19.74
C ARG A 2 6.33 -18.43 -18.51
N GLY A 3 5.66 -18.54 -17.36
CA GLY A 3 6.12 -17.99 -16.07
C GLY A 3 5.15 -17.04 -15.35
N GLU A 4 4.06 -16.60 -15.99
CA GLU A 4 3.05 -15.72 -15.38
C GLU A 4 2.48 -16.33 -14.09
N THR A 5 2.14 -17.62 -14.12
CA THR A 5 1.64 -18.34 -12.96
C THR A 5 2.68 -18.42 -11.85
N THR A 6 3.94 -18.72 -12.18
CA THR A 6 5.05 -18.80 -11.21
C THR A 6 5.29 -17.44 -10.54
N ILE A 7 5.33 -16.36 -11.31
CA ILE A 7 5.45 -14.99 -10.77
C ILE A 7 4.25 -14.67 -9.87
N GLY A 8 3.04 -15.01 -10.30
CA GLY A 8 1.82 -14.83 -9.50
C GLY A 8 1.91 -15.54 -8.16
N TYR A 9 2.41 -16.79 -8.13
CA TYR A 9 2.64 -17.53 -6.89
C TYR A 9 3.66 -16.83 -5.99
N VAL A 10 4.83 -16.45 -6.53
CA VAL A 10 5.87 -15.77 -5.75
C VAL A 10 5.37 -14.46 -5.15
N VAL A 11 4.64 -13.65 -5.93
CA VAL A 11 4.04 -12.40 -5.45
C VAL A 11 3.03 -12.69 -4.33
N ASN A 12 2.16 -13.68 -4.52
CA ASN A 12 1.18 -14.05 -3.50
C ASN A 12 1.83 -14.52 -2.19
N GLU A 13 2.81 -15.43 -2.27
CA GLU A 13 3.48 -15.98 -1.08
C GLU A 13 4.27 -14.90 -0.34
N THR A 14 5.01 -14.08 -1.07
CA THR A 14 5.83 -13.00 -0.50
C THR A 14 4.96 -11.93 0.16
N THR A 15 3.89 -11.48 -0.50
CA THR A 15 2.98 -10.45 0.08
C THR A 15 2.24 -10.98 1.31
N ARG A 16 1.84 -12.26 1.31
CA ARG A 16 1.26 -12.91 2.49
C ARG A 16 2.24 -13.00 3.66
N ALA A 17 3.50 -13.35 3.39
CA ALA A 17 4.53 -13.41 4.43
C ALA A 17 4.79 -12.02 5.04
N ILE A 18 4.97 -11.00 4.20
CA ILE A 18 5.11 -9.60 4.64
C ILE A 18 3.95 -9.20 5.54
N TRP A 19 2.71 -9.43 5.08
CA TRP A 19 1.54 -9.10 5.87
C TRP A 19 1.51 -9.84 7.21
N LYS A 20 1.76 -11.15 7.21
CA LYS A 20 1.72 -11.98 8.41
C LYS A 20 2.71 -11.51 9.48
N TYR A 21 3.93 -11.16 9.09
CA TYR A 21 5.01 -10.85 10.03
C TYR A 21 5.12 -9.36 10.35
N LEU A 22 4.83 -8.45 9.40
CA LEU A 22 5.08 -7.01 9.57
C LEU A 22 3.82 -6.19 9.87
N LYS A 23 2.60 -6.69 9.62
CA LYS A 23 1.37 -5.90 9.80
C LYS A 23 1.27 -5.29 11.21
N LYS A 24 1.58 -6.06 12.26
CA LYS A 24 1.42 -5.60 13.65
C LYS A 24 2.32 -4.40 13.97
N GLU A 25 3.53 -4.38 13.43
CA GLU A 25 4.53 -3.35 13.71
C GLU A 25 4.29 -2.09 12.86
N TYR A 26 3.98 -2.27 11.57
CA TYR A 26 3.90 -1.15 10.62
C TYR A 26 2.47 -0.65 10.34
N MET A 27 1.45 -1.44 10.67
CA MET A 27 0.03 -1.10 10.50
C MET A 27 -0.78 -1.51 11.74
N PRO A 28 -0.45 -1.00 12.94
CA PRO A 28 -1.28 -1.21 14.12
C PRO A 28 -2.66 -0.57 13.92
N LEU A 29 -3.67 -1.12 14.58
CA LEU A 29 -5.00 -0.50 14.60
C LEU A 29 -4.89 0.85 15.34
N PRO A 30 -5.21 2.00 14.70
CA PRO A 30 -5.10 3.28 15.37
C PRO A 30 -6.16 3.43 16.46
N SER A 31 -5.80 4.11 17.55
CA SER A 31 -6.74 4.50 18.59
C SER A 31 -7.58 5.71 18.15
N GLU A 32 -8.66 5.99 18.87
CA GLU A 32 -9.48 7.19 18.63
C GLU A 32 -8.65 8.48 18.68
N ASN A 33 -7.75 8.61 19.66
CA ASN A 33 -6.86 9.77 19.76
C ASN A 33 -5.94 9.90 18.54
N MET A 34 -5.40 8.79 18.03
CA MET A 34 -4.59 8.82 16.81
C MET A 34 -5.42 9.28 15.61
N TRP A 35 -6.67 8.85 15.49
CA TRP A 35 -7.56 9.31 14.43
C TRP A 35 -7.84 10.82 14.50
N GLN A 36 -8.08 11.33 15.71
CA GLN A 36 -8.27 12.77 15.93
C GLN A 36 -7.02 13.56 15.58
N GLU A 37 -5.84 13.10 15.99
CA GLU A 37 -4.55 13.73 15.66
C GLU A 37 -4.27 13.74 14.16
N ILE A 38 -4.54 12.63 13.47
CA ILE A 38 -4.38 12.54 12.01
C ILE A 38 -5.35 13.53 11.32
N GLY A 39 -6.63 13.51 11.69
CA GLY A 39 -7.64 14.41 11.13
C GLY A 39 -7.26 15.88 11.28
N LYS A 40 -6.87 16.28 12.49
CA LYS A 40 -6.41 17.63 12.79
C LYS A 40 -5.20 18.03 11.93
N ARG A 41 -4.22 17.14 11.80
CA ARG A 41 -3.01 17.42 11.01
C ARG A 41 -3.31 17.61 9.53
N TYR A 42 -4.26 16.86 8.97
CA TYR A 42 -4.68 17.06 7.58
C TYR A 42 -5.42 18.39 7.38
N GLU A 43 -6.25 18.78 8.34
CA GLU A 43 -6.93 20.08 8.32
C GLU A 43 -5.93 21.24 8.39
N GLU A 44 -4.94 21.17 9.29
CA GLU A 44 -3.92 22.21 9.44
C GLU A 44 -3.02 22.39 8.20
N LEU A 45 -2.67 21.30 7.53
CA LEU A 45 -1.73 21.33 6.39
C LEU A 45 -2.41 21.57 5.04
N TRP A 46 -3.64 21.07 4.87
CA TRP A 46 -4.31 21.06 3.55
C TRP A 46 -5.77 21.55 3.59
N ASN A 47 -6.27 22.01 4.74
CA ASN A 47 -7.68 22.41 4.92
C ASN A 47 -8.65 21.27 4.53
N MET A 48 -8.26 20.03 4.84
CA MET A 48 -9.07 18.83 4.61
C MET A 48 -9.62 18.30 5.93
N PRO A 49 -10.77 18.82 6.42
CA PRO A 49 -11.34 18.40 7.68
C PRO A 49 -11.74 16.93 7.64
N ASN A 50 -11.59 16.24 8.77
CA ASN A 50 -11.91 14.81 8.94
C ASN A 50 -11.15 13.85 7.99
N CYS A 51 -10.03 14.27 7.41
CA CYS A 51 -9.21 13.40 6.58
C CYS A 51 -8.31 12.51 7.45
N LEU A 52 -8.61 11.20 7.46
CA LEU A 52 -7.91 10.22 8.28
C LEU A 52 -6.67 9.60 7.60
N GLY A 53 -6.29 10.11 6.45
CA GLY A 53 -5.15 9.60 5.69
C GLY A 53 -5.33 9.78 4.18
N SER A 54 -4.24 9.55 3.46
CA SER A 54 -4.20 9.54 2.01
C SER A 54 -3.56 8.25 1.53
N ILE A 55 -4.10 7.71 0.44
CA ILE A 55 -3.49 6.57 -0.25
C ILE A 55 -2.79 7.16 -1.48
N ASP A 56 -1.46 7.10 -1.48
CA ASP A 56 -0.69 7.43 -2.68
C ASP A 56 -0.40 6.15 -3.47
N GLY A 57 -0.60 6.23 -4.78
CA GLY A 57 -0.31 5.15 -5.70
C GLY A 57 1.11 5.31 -6.24
N LYS A 58 1.97 4.32 -6.04
CA LYS A 58 3.25 4.30 -6.77
C LYS A 58 2.98 4.04 -8.26
N HIS A 59 3.22 5.04 -9.10
CA HIS A 59 3.21 4.87 -10.55
C HIS A 59 4.41 4.01 -10.98
N ILE A 60 4.17 2.74 -11.27
CA ILE A 60 5.18 1.83 -11.82
C ILE A 60 5.04 1.85 -13.34
N ARG A 61 6.04 2.39 -14.04
CA ARG A 61 6.12 2.29 -15.51
C ARG A 61 6.43 0.83 -15.89
N ILE A 62 5.49 0.17 -16.54
CA ILE A 62 5.68 -1.18 -17.10
C ILE A 62 5.96 -1.02 -18.58
N GLN A 63 7.13 -1.48 -19.03
CA GLN A 63 7.44 -1.58 -20.45
C GLN A 63 7.05 -2.97 -20.94
N ALA A 64 6.25 -3.03 -22.01
CA ALA A 64 5.97 -4.29 -22.68
C ALA A 64 7.28 -4.87 -23.24
N PRO A 65 7.51 -6.19 -23.13
CA PRO A 65 8.67 -6.81 -23.76
C PRO A 65 8.64 -6.57 -25.28
N PRO A 66 9.80 -6.52 -25.96
CA PRO A 66 9.85 -6.41 -27.41
C PRO A 66 9.06 -7.57 -28.04
N ASN A 67 8.20 -7.27 -29.02
CA ASN A 67 7.48 -8.28 -29.81
C ASN A 67 8.46 -9.37 -30.26
N ARG A 68 8.31 -10.59 -29.75
CA ARG A 68 8.90 -11.79 -30.35
C ARG A 68 7.79 -12.48 -31.13
N PHE A 69 7.94 -12.51 -32.45
CA PHE A 69 7.24 -13.42 -33.33
C PHE A 69 7.48 -14.87 -32.90
#